data_AF-A0A074XZL8-F1
#
_entry.id   AF-A0A074XZL8-F1
#
_cell.length_a   1.000
_cell.length_b   1.000
_cell.length_c   1.000
_cell.angle_alpha   90.00
_cell.angle_beta   90.00
_cell.angle_gamma   90.00
#
_symmetry.space_group_name_H-M   'P 1'
#
loop_
_entity.id
_entity.type
_entity.pdbx_description
1 polymer ?
#
loop_
_entity_poly.entity_id
_entity_poly.type
_entity_poly.pdbx_seq_one_letter_code
_entity_poly.pdbx_strand_id
1 'polypeptide(L)'
;MASQVSSKAPSLSTGPEPTTDPAPTGPITTPLTIALPECKPNPPAALTSDQQTKYASILSTVSEWTTIPSSTLKDATDEPITDNERMWLTRECLLRYLRATKWDIPSALKRLQGTLSWRREYGADTFTADYISPENETGKQVIMGYDINARPCLYLNPGKQNTKNSDRQIHHLSFMLDRVIDMMGPGQETTALLINFKGASSGSTPSVGQARQVLNILQNHNPERLGRALISQLPWYVSTFFKLISPFIDPVTKEKMKFNEDLTNYDHKSYWPALNKECDRRREAYKQRWVDAGKNIGEYEDYLRGV
;
A
#
# COMPACT_ATOMS: atom_id res chain seq x y z
N MET A 1 -17.05 -32.83 -11.06
CA MET A 1 -16.23 -33.18 -9.88
C MET A 1 -15.70 -31.88 -9.31
N ALA A 2 -16.24 -31.42 -8.18
CA ALA A 2 -15.83 -30.17 -7.55
C ALA A 2 -14.47 -30.39 -6.87
N SER A 3 -13.45 -29.67 -7.32
CA SER A 3 -12.12 -29.69 -6.70
C SER A 3 -12.21 -29.00 -5.34
N GLN A 4 -11.88 -29.73 -4.27
CA GLN A 4 -11.77 -29.18 -2.91
C GLN A 4 -10.61 -28.17 -2.90
N VAL A 5 -10.92 -26.88 -2.84
CA VAL A 5 -9.93 -25.85 -2.52
C VAL A 5 -9.49 -26.09 -1.08
N SER A 6 -8.24 -26.52 -0.92
CA SER A 6 -7.61 -26.75 0.39
C SER A 6 -7.68 -25.49 1.23
N SER A 7 -8.37 -25.55 2.37
CA SER A 7 -8.52 -24.44 3.34
C SER A 7 -7.30 -24.24 4.24
N LYS A 8 -6.19 -24.94 3.96
CA LYS A 8 -4.99 -24.92 4.80
C LYS A 8 -3.92 -24.09 4.11
N ALA A 9 -3.53 -22.98 4.75
CA ALA A 9 -2.33 -22.24 4.37
C ALA A 9 -1.15 -23.23 4.29
N PRO A 10 -0.34 -23.19 3.22
CA PRO A 10 0.87 -24.00 3.15
C PRO A 10 1.73 -23.75 4.39
N SER A 11 2.30 -24.81 4.98
CA SER A 11 3.32 -24.64 6.01
C SER A 11 4.50 -23.91 5.37
N LEU A 12 4.81 -22.70 5.86
CA LEU A 12 6.02 -21.97 5.49
C LEU A 12 7.20 -22.93 5.69
N SER A 13 7.87 -23.28 4.59
CA SER A 13 9.20 -23.89 4.68
C SER A 13 10.07 -22.91 5.44
N THR A 14 10.65 -23.35 6.56
CA THR A 14 11.68 -22.60 7.28
C THR A 14 12.90 -22.50 6.37
N GLY A 15 12.91 -21.47 5.52
CA GLY A 15 14.13 -20.99 4.87
C GLY A 15 15.17 -20.63 5.94
N PRO A 16 16.44 -20.43 5.55
CA PRO A 16 17.45 -19.97 6.50
C PRO A 16 16.94 -18.72 7.21
N GLU A 17 17.17 -18.64 8.54
CA GLU A 17 16.81 -17.45 9.33
C GLU A 17 17.25 -16.19 8.58
N PRO A 18 16.39 -15.17 8.46
CA PRO A 18 16.80 -13.91 7.85
C PRO A 18 18.03 -13.43 8.61
N THR A 19 19.15 -13.29 7.90
CA THR A 19 20.39 -12.78 8.46
C THR A 19 20.07 -11.43 9.11
N THR A 20 20.09 -11.39 10.44
CA THR A 20 19.88 -10.17 11.20
C THR A 20 21.11 -9.30 10.98
N ASP A 21 21.11 -8.52 9.91
CA ASP A 21 22.09 -7.46 9.77
C ASP A 21 21.95 -6.57 11.01
N PRO A 22 23.04 -6.33 11.76
CA PRO A 22 22.99 -5.45 12.91
C PRO A 22 22.46 -4.08 12.50
N ALA A 23 21.70 -3.44 13.39
CA ALA A 23 21.17 -2.10 13.15
C ALA A 23 22.29 -1.16 12.67
N PRO A 24 22.11 -0.38 11.59
CA PRO A 24 23.17 0.45 11.04
C PRO A 24 23.72 1.41 12.09
N THR A 25 25.04 1.45 12.28
CA THR A 25 25.71 2.31 13.28
C THR A 25 26.05 3.71 12.76
N GLY A 26 25.45 4.15 11.66
CA GLY A 26 25.69 5.44 11.01
C GLY A 26 24.41 6.04 10.40
N PRO A 27 24.49 7.21 9.74
CA PRO A 27 23.31 7.85 9.13
C PRO A 27 22.62 6.90 8.15
N ILE A 28 21.34 6.61 8.38
CA ILE A 28 20.55 5.73 7.53
C ILE A 28 20.11 6.52 6.29
N THR A 29 20.79 6.30 5.18
CA THR A 29 20.54 6.99 3.89
C THR A 29 19.77 6.13 2.88
N THR A 30 19.58 4.85 3.17
CA THR A 30 18.82 3.89 2.34
C THR A 30 17.69 3.27 3.15
N PRO A 31 16.60 2.80 2.51
CA PRO A 31 15.49 2.18 3.23
C PRO A 31 15.93 0.97 4.06
N LEU A 32 15.44 0.90 5.29
CA LEU A 32 15.45 -0.36 6.05
C LEU A 32 14.51 -1.35 5.35
N THR A 33 15.01 -2.53 5.04
CA THR A 33 14.30 -3.51 4.22
C THR A 33 13.49 -4.50 5.05
N ILE A 34 13.79 -4.71 6.33
CA ILE A 34 13.09 -5.68 7.17
C ILE A 34 12.75 -5.04 8.51
N ALA A 35 11.58 -5.39 9.06
CA ALA A 35 11.21 -5.03 10.42
C ALA A 35 12.12 -5.76 11.42
N LEU A 36 12.34 -5.17 12.60
CA LEU A 36 13.07 -5.85 13.66
C LEU A 36 12.32 -7.11 14.12
N PRO A 37 13.00 -8.20 14.55
CA PRO A 37 12.36 -9.47 14.90
C PRO A 37 11.24 -9.39 15.95
N GLU A 38 11.33 -8.43 16.86
CA GLU A 38 10.33 -8.14 17.88
C GLU A 38 9.09 -7.42 17.34
N CYS A 39 9.20 -6.74 16.19
CA CYS A 39 8.09 -6.06 15.54
C CYS A 39 7.29 -7.07 14.73
N LYS A 40 6.03 -7.30 15.06
CA LYS A 40 5.19 -8.32 14.42
C LYS A 40 3.83 -7.79 14.02
N PRO A 41 3.29 -8.18 12.84
CA PRO A 41 1.93 -7.83 12.48
C PRO A 41 0.93 -8.34 13.50
N ASN A 42 -0.11 -7.53 13.75
CA ASN A 42 -1.25 -8.00 14.52
C ASN A 42 -2.00 -9.07 13.70
N PRO A 43 -2.25 -10.27 14.25
CA PRO A 43 -3.03 -11.27 13.56
C PRO A 43 -4.42 -10.73 13.22
N PRO A 44 -4.92 -10.93 11.98
CA PRO A 44 -6.29 -10.56 11.66
C PRO A 44 -7.26 -11.41 12.48
N ALA A 45 -8.43 -10.84 12.79
CA ALA A 45 -9.50 -11.60 13.44
C ALA A 45 -9.88 -12.81 12.57
N ALA A 46 -10.13 -13.95 13.23
CA ALA A 46 -10.61 -15.14 12.55
C ALA A 46 -11.94 -14.84 11.84
N LEU A 47 -12.08 -15.32 10.61
CA LEU A 47 -13.32 -15.15 9.86
C LEU A 47 -14.44 -15.97 10.50
N THR A 48 -15.60 -15.36 10.70
CA THR A 48 -16.82 -16.09 11.07
C THR A 48 -17.28 -17.02 9.94
N SER A 49 -18.15 -17.98 10.21
CA SER A 49 -18.67 -18.89 9.16
C SER A 49 -19.37 -18.16 8.01
N ASP A 50 -20.11 -17.08 8.31
CA ASP A 50 -20.72 -16.19 7.30
C ASP A 50 -19.65 -15.52 6.44
N GLN A 51 -18.61 -14.97 7.08
CA GLN A 51 -17.50 -14.33 6.39
C GLN A 51 -16.71 -15.29 5.50
N GLN A 52 -16.48 -16.53 5.96
CA GLN A 52 -15.86 -17.57 5.14
C GLN A 52 -16.70 -17.90 3.91
N THR A 53 -18.03 -17.99 4.07
CA THR A 53 -18.96 -18.25 2.96
C THR A 53 -18.92 -17.11 1.95
N LYS A 54 -18.94 -15.86 2.41
CA LYS A 54 -18.86 -14.67 1.54
C LYS A 54 -17.52 -14.57 0.82
N TYR A 55 -16.42 -14.89 1.50
CA TYR A 55 -15.11 -14.99 0.87
C TYR A 55 -15.07 -16.07 -0.21
N ALA A 56 -15.59 -17.27 0.06
CA ALA A 56 -15.64 -18.35 -0.92
C ALA A 56 -16.48 -17.95 -2.15
N SER A 57 -17.61 -17.27 -1.93
CA SER A 57 -18.47 -16.76 -3.00
C SER A 57 -17.74 -15.72 -3.88
N ILE A 58 -17.10 -14.70 -3.27
CA ILE A 58 -16.40 -13.69 -4.06
C ILE A 58 -15.19 -14.27 -4.79
N LEU A 59 -14.44 -15.19 -4.16
CA LEU A 59 -13.32 -15.88 -4.80
C LEU A 59 -13.78 -16.68 -6.02
N SER A 60 -14.88 -17.43 -5.90
CA SER A 60 -15.47 -18.17 -7.02
C SER A 60 -15.80 -17.24 -8.18
N THR A 61 -16.53 -16.15 -7.92
CA THR A 61 -16.92 -15.19 -8.97
C THR A 61 -15.72 -14.52 -9.63
N VAL A 62 -14.74 -14.05 -8.85
CA VAL A 62 -13.56 -13.36 -9.38
C VAL A 62 -12.65 -14.32 -10.14
N SER A 63 -12.59 -15.60 -9.75
CA SER A 63 -11.80 -16.62 -10.45
C SER A 63 -12.34 -16.91 -11.86
N GLU A 64 -13.62 -16.67 -12.10
CA GLU A 64 -14.27 -16.81 -13.40
C GLU A 64 -14.08 -15.59 -14.32
N TRP A 65 -13.50 -14.49 -13.83
CA TRP A 65 -13.24 -13.32 -14.64
C TRP A 65 -12.24 -13.64 -15.76
N THR A 66 -12.66 -13.37 -16.99
CA THR A 66 -11.84 -13.50 -18.21
C THR A 66 -11.54 -12.13 -18.82
N THR A 67 -12.40 -11.15 -18.58
CA THR A 67 -12.24 -9.76 -19.02
C THR A 67 -12.49 -8.79 -17.88
N ILE A 68 -11.96 -7.58 -18.03
CA ILE A 68 -12.19 -6.42 -17.18
C ILE A 68 -12.39 -5.22 -18.12
N PRO A 69 -13.24 -4.22 -17.78
CA PRO A 69 -13.37 -3.01 -18.57
C PRO A 69 -12.06 -2.22 -18.63
N SER A 70 -11.75 -1.65 -19.79
CA SER A 70 -10.53 -0.86 -20.02
C SER A 70 -10.48 0.45 -19.23
N SER A 71 -11.62 0.98 -18.79
CA SER A 71 -11.73 2.21 -17.97
C SER A 71 -12.96 2.21 -17.09
N THR A 72 -13.11 3.23 -16.24
CA THR A 72 -14.28 3.38 -15.35
C THR A 72 -15.52 3.97 -16.04
N LEU A 73 -15.43 4.27 -17.34
CA LEU A 73 -16.53 4.81 -18.14
C LEU A 73 -17.62 3.77 -18.38
N LYS A 74 -18.88 4.23 -18.48
CA LYS A 74 -20.07 3.37 -18.60
C LYS A 74 -20.03 2.42 -19.80
N ASP A 75 -19.42 2.85 -20.90
CA ASP A 75 -19.39 2.14 -22.18
C ASP A 75 -17.97 1.69 -22.55
N ALA A 76 -17.10 1.50 -21.54
CA ALA A 76 -15.74 1.01 -21.74
C ALA A 76 -15.77 -0.41 -22.33
N THR A 77 -14.85 -0.67 -23.26
CA THR A 77 -14.69 -2.01 -23.84
C THR A 77 -14.08 -2.96 -22.82
N ASP A 78 -14.54 -4.20 -22.82
CA ASP A 78 -13.93 -5.26 -22.04
C ASP A 78 -12.64 -5.75 -22.73
N GLU A 79 -11.57 -5.89 -21.96
CA GLU A 79 -10.29 -6.42 -22.40
C GLU A 79 -9.89 -7.62 -21.53
N PRO A 80 -9.09 -8.58 -22.06
CA PRO A 80 -8.64 -9.73 -21.29
C PRO A 80 -7.99 -9.31 -19.96
N ILE A 81 -8.27 -10.06 -18.91
CA ILE A 81 -7.56 -9.89 -17.64
C ILE A 81 -6.10 -10.35 -17.81
N THR A 82 -5.17 -9.56 -17.30
CA THR A 82 -3.73 -9.81 -17.38
C THR A 82 -3.22 -10.63 -16.19
N ASP A 83 -2.05 -11.24 -16.32
CA ASP A 83 -1.41 -11.97 -15.21
C ASP A 83 -1.16 -11.06 -13.99
N ASN A 84 -0.79 -9.80 -14.20
CA ASN A 84 -0.58 -8.86 -13.10
C ASN A 84 -1.88 -8.58 -12.32
N GLU A 85 -3.02 -8.49 -13.02
CA GLU A 85 -4.32 -8.29 -12.39
C GLU A 85 -4.79 -9.54 -11.65
N ARG A 86 -4.56 -10.73 -12.22
CA ARG A 86 -4.80 -12.01 -11.53
C ARG A 86 -3.98 -12.12 -10.25
N MET A 87 -2.70 -11.75 -10.32
CA MET A 87 -1.78 -11.74 -9.18
C MET A 87 -2.18 -10.71 -8.11
N TRP A 88 -2.74 -9.56 -8.50
CA TRP A 88 -3.23 -8.54 -7.57
C TRP A 88 -4.47 -8.99 -6.77
N LEU A 89 -5.28 -9.90 -7.33
CA LEU A 89 -6.50 -10.45 -6.72
C LEU A 89 -6.18 -11.55 -5.69
N THR A 90 -5.30 -11.26 -4.74
CA THR A 90 -4.97 -12.16 -3.62
C THR A 90 -6.12 -12.37 -2.65
N ARG A 91 -6.02 -13.38 -1.79
CA ARG A 91 -6.96 -13.59 -0.69
C ARG A 91 -7.13 -12.33 0.15
N GLU A 92 -6.03 -11.73 0.58
CA GLU A 92 -6.03 -10.54 1.43
C GLU A 92 -6.60 -9.32 0.68
N CYS A 93 -6.37 -9.21 -0.63
CA CYS A 93 -7.05 -8.22 -1.46
C CYS A 93 -8.56 -8.37 -1.42
N LEU A 94 -9.09 -9.56 -1.72
CA LEU A 94 -10.53 -9.80 -1.67
C LEU A 94 -11.13 -9.51 -0.29
N LEU A 95 -10.41 -9.88 0.79
CA LEU A 95 -10.83 -9.60 2.16
C LEU A 95 -10.82 -8.11 2.50
N ARG A 96 -9.84 -7.33 2.03
CA ARG A 96 -9.83 -5.86 2.19
C ARG A 96 -11.07 -5.24 1.57
N TYR A 97 -11.44 -5.66 0.37
CA TYR A 97 -12.64 -5.15 -0.31
C TYR A 97 -13.92 -5.58 0.40
N LEU A 98 -14.02 -6.83 0.86
CA LEU A 98 -15.16 -7.30 1.66
C LEU A 98 -15.31 -6.50 2.97
N ARG A 99 -14.23 -6.26 3.72
CA ARG A 99 -14.30 -5.43 4.94
C ARG A 99 -14.75 -4.01 4.62
N ALA A 100 -14.18 -3.40 3.59
CA ALA A 100 -14.50 -2.03 3.19
C ALA A 100 -15.95 -1.85 2.70
N THR A 101 -16.60 -2.91 2.23
CA THR A 101 -18.02 -2.89 1.84
C THR A 101 -18.94 -3.50 2.90
N LYS A 102 -18.46 -3.66 4.14
CA LYS A 102 -19.23 -4.26 5.24
C LYS A 102 -19.78 -5.64 4.88
N TRP A 103 -18.98 -6.42 4.16
CA TRP A 103 -19.29 -7.77 3.69
C TRP A 103 -20.46 -7.84 2.70
N ASP A 104 -20.73 -6.76 1.96
CA ASP A 104 -21.65 -6.76 0.81
C ASP A 104 -20.91 -7.21 -0.47
N ILE A 105 -21.29 -8.37 -1.00
CA ILE A 105 -20.63 -9.01 -2.15
C ILE A 105 -20.79 -8.19 -3.44
N PRO A 106 -21.99 -7.74 -3.85
CA PRO A 106 -22.15 -6.95 -5.07
C PRO A 106 -21.33 -5.66 -5.04
N SER A 107 -21.29 -4.95 -3.91
CA SER A 107 -20.45 -3.77 -3.76
C SER A 107 -18.96 -4.12 -3.81
N ALA A 108 -18.53 -5.23 -3.20
CA ALA A 108 -17.13 -5.65 -3.22
C ALA A 108 -16.66 -5.96 -4.65
N LEU A 109 -17.45 -6.74 -5.41
CA LEU A 109 -17.18 -7.05 -6.82
C LEU A 109 -17.08 -5.79 -7.67
N LYS A 110 -18.06 -4.88 -7.55
CA LYS A 110 -18.07 -3.60 -8.27
C LYS A 110 -16.83 -2.77 -7.96
N ARG A 111 -16.39 -2.73 -6.70
CA ARG A 111 -15.21 -1.96 -6.27
C ARG A 111 -13.89 -2.60 -6.71
N LEU A 112 -13.79 -3.93 -6.71
CA LEU A 112 -12.63 -4.66 -7.23
C LEU A 112 -12.45 -4.37 -8.71
N GLN A 113 -13.48 -4.63 -9.52
CA GLN A 113 -13.46 -4.37 -10.96
C GLN A 113 -13.20 -2.89 -11.25
N GLY A 114 -13.90 -1.98 -10.55
CA GLY A 114 -13.66 -0.54 -10.69
C GLY A 114 -12.24 -0.11 -10.33
N THR A 115 -11.55 -0.83 -9.45
CA THR A 115 -10.13 -0.55 -9.17
C THR A 115 -9.22 -1.04 -10.29
N LEU A 116 -9.45 -2.25 -10.82
CA LEU A 116 -8.68 -2.74 -11.97
C LEU A 116 -8.84 -1.82 -13.19
N SER A 117 -10.08 -1.45 -13.52
CA SER A 117 -10.36 -0.49 -14.59
C SER A 117 -9.77 0.90 -14.35
N TRP A 118 -9.80 1.39 -13.10
CA TRP A 118 -9.12 2.64 -12.75
C TRP A 118 -7.60 2.54 -12.91
N ARG A 119 -6.97 1.42 -12.52
CA ARG A 119 -5.51 1.25 -12.68
C ARG A 119 -5.10 1.29 -14.15
N ARG A 120 -5.90 0.69 -15.04
CA ARG A 120 -5.74 0.76 -16.51
C ARG A 120 -5.85 2.20 -17.02
N GLU A 121 -6.97 2.86 -16.72
CA GLU A 121 -7.26 4.24 -17.15
C GLU A 121 -6.24 5.25 -16.65
N TYR A 122 -5.88 5.15 -15.37
CA TYR A 122 -4.96 6.06 -14.70
C TYR A 122 -3.49 5.79 -15.07
N GLY A 123 -3.18 4.61 -15.62
CA GLY A 123 -1.81 4.18 -15.86
C GLY A 123 -1.02 3.96 -14.57
N ALA A 124 -1.70 3.57 -13.47
CA ALA A 124 -1.10 3.45 -12.14
C ALA A 124 0.15 2.53 -12.13
N ASP A 125 0.10 1.47 -12.95
CA ASP A 125 1.18 0.48 -13.10
C ASP A 125 2.28 0.89 -14.10
N THR A 126 2.16 2.06 -14.75
CA THR A 126 3.09 2.52 -15.80
C THR A 126 4.09 3.57 -15.33
N PHE A 127 3.89 4.14 -14.13
CA PHE A 127 4.77 5.17 -13.60
C PHE A 127 6.15 4.60 -13.27
N THR A 128 7.20 5.19 -13.84
CA THR A 128 8.59 4.75 -13.62
C THR A 128 9.27 5.54 -12.51
N ALA A 129 10.30 4.95 -11.90
CA ALA A 129 11.13 5.63 -10.90
C ALA A 129 11.74 6.94 -11.46
N ASP A 130 12.15 6.95 -12.73
CA ASP A 130 12.72 8.12 -13.39
C ASP A 130 11.70 9.23 -13.61
N TYR A 131 10.48 8.88 -14.06
CA TYR A 131 9.39 9.83 -14.24
C TYR A 131 9.03 10.53 -12.92
N ILE A 132 9.03 9.78 -11.81
CA ILE A 132 8.65 10.26 -10.48
C ILE A 132 9.81 10.94 -9.73
N SER A 133 11.06 10.59 -10.02
CA SER A 133 12.27 11.07 -9.31
C SER A 133 12.27 12.57 -8.98
N PRO A 134 11.96 13.49 -9.93
CA PRO A 134 11.97 14.92 -9.66
C PRO A 134 11.01 15.36 -8.54
N GLU A 135 9.91 14.63 -8.35
CA GLU A 135 8.96 14.92 -7.26
C GLU A 135 9.53 14.56 -5.89
N ASN A 136 10.52 13.68 -5.80
CA ASN A 136 11.05 13.20 -4.53
C ASN A 136 12.48 13.65 -4.21
N GLU A 137 13.08 14.55 -5.00
CA GLU A 137 14.44 15.07 -4.79
C GLU A 137 14.66 15.67 -3.40
N THR A 138 13.61 16.19 -2.75
CA THR A 138 13.69 16.76 -1.40
C THR A 138 13.27 15.80 -0.29
N GLY A 139 12.78 14.60 -0.63
CA GLY A 139 12.27 13.63 0.34
C GLY A 139 10.93 14.08 0.97
N LYS A 140 10.04 14.64 0.15
CA LYS A 140 8.69 15.00 0.60
C LYS A 140 7.81 13.77 0.87
N GLN A 141 8.15 12.62 0.28
CA GLN A 141 7.67 11.31 0.69
C GLN A 141 8.83 10.34 0.89
N VAL A 142 8.88 9.63 2.01
CA VAL A 142 9.98 8.70 2.33
C VAL A 142 9.40 7.44 2.96
N ILE A 143 9.80 6.27 2.48
CA ILE A 143 9.53 4.98 3.11
C ILE A 143 10.78 4.61 3.90
N MET A 144 10.66 4.57 5.22
CA MET A 144 11.81 4.30 6.10
C MET A 144 11.37 3.59 7.37
N GLY A 145 11.91 2.40 7.60
CA GLY A 145 11.66 1.65 8.83
C GLY A 145 10.25 1.10 8.95
N TYR A 146 10.00 0.50 10.11
CA TYR A 146 8.78 -0.21 10.44
C TYR A 146 8.29 0.20 11.83
N ASP A 147 6.97 0.21 12.03
CA ASP A 147 6.40 0.41 13.37
C ASP A 147 6.47 -0.87 14.21
N ILE A 148 6.09 -0.76 15.49
CA ILE A 148 6.07 -1.89 16.44
C ILE A 148 5.21 -3.08 16.00
N ASN A 149 4.29 -2.87 15.05
CA ASN A 149 3.45 -3.92 14.48
C ASN A 149 3.94 -4.33 13.07
N ALA A 150 5.21 -4.07 12.73
CA ALA A 150 5.81 -4.35 11.44
C ALA A 150 5.15 -3.66 10.22
N ARG A 151 4.46 -2.53 10.41
CA ARG A 151 3.95 -1.72 9.29
C ARG A 151 5.10 -0.93 8.66
N PRO A 152 5.32 -1.01 7.34
CA PRO A 152 6.26 -0.10 6.69
C PRO A 152 5.78 1.35 6.87
N CYS A 153 6.71 2.22 7.25
CA CYS A 153 6.44 3.61 7.61
C CYS A 153 6.59 4.53 6.39
N LEU A 154 5.49 5.16 5.96
CA LEU A 154 5.48 6.19 4.93
C LEU A 154 5.43 7.58 5.59
N TYR A 155 6.50 8.34 5.43
CA TYR A 155 6.62 9.71 5.88
C TYR A 155 6.13 10.67 4.81
N LEU A 156 5.26 11.60 5.19
CA LEU A 156 4.79 12.72 4.37
C LEU A 156 5.27 14.03 4.99
N ASN A 157 6.03 14.81 4.22
CA ASN A 157 6.60 16.08 4.65
C ASN A 157 6.14 17.21 3.72
N PRO A 158 4.92 17.77 3.90
CA PRO A 158 4.42 18.84 3.03
C PRO A 158 5.33 20.08 2.96
N GLY A 159 6.06 20.39 4.03
CA GLY A 159 7.05 21.48 4.05
C GLY A 159 8.27 21.28 3.14
N LYS A 160 8.46 20.06 2.60
CA LYS A 160 9.51 19.74 1.63
C LYS A 160 8.99 19.80 0.18
N GLN A 161 7.81 20.35 -0.08
CA GLN A 161 7.28 20.51 -1.43
C GLN A 161 8.27 21.28 -2.33
N ASN A 162 8.65 20.68 -3.45
CA ASN A 162 9.73 21.16 -4.32
C ASN A 162 9.28 21.43 -5.76
N THR A 163 8.04 21.08 -6.12
CA THR A 163 7.52 21.21 -7.47
C THR A 163 6.25 22.06 -7.51
N LYS A 164 5.97 22.63 -8.70
CA LYS A 164 4.68 23.28 -8.96
C LYS A 164 3.57 22.24 -9.06
N ASN A 165 2.35 22.65 -8.76
CA ASN A 165 1.17 21.81 -8.87
C ASN A 165 1.05 21.21 -10.28
N SER A 166 0.93 19.89 -10.33
CA SER A 166 0.82 19.10 -11.55
C SER A 166 0.28 17.71 -11.23
N ASP A 167 -0.19 16.98 -12.24
CA ASP A 167 -0.67 15.60 -12.08
C ASP A 167 0.44 14.68 -11.57
N ARG A 168 1.70 14.97 -11.91
CA ARG A 168 2.87 14.21 -11.45
C ARG A 168 3.00 14.19 -9.92
N GLN A 169 2.51 15.20 -9.20
CA GLN A 169 2.47 15.17 -7.74
C GLN A 169 1.55 14.06 -7.20
N ILE A 170 0.45 13.78 -7.92
CA ILE A 170 -0.51 12.74 -7.54
C ILE A 170 -0.02 11.38 -8.05
N HIS A 171 0.61 11.32 -9.23
CA HIS A 171 1.33 10.13 -9.68
C HIS A 171 2.40 9.72 -8.66
N HIS A 172 3.15 10.68 -8.10
CA HIS A 172 4.13 10.43 -7.05
C HIS A 172 3.50 9.82 -5.80
N LEU A 173 2.35 10.34 -5.33
CA LEU A 173 1.64 9.72 -4.22
C LEU A 173 1.20 8.29 -4.55
N SER A 174 0.57 8.07 -5.70
CA SER A 174 0.14 6.73 -6.13
C SER A 174 1.33 5.76 -6.22
N PHE A 175 2.43 6.21 -6.81
CA PHE A 175 3.67 5.44 -6.93
C PHE A 175 4.22 5.06 -5.54
N MET A 176 4.31 6.02 -4.61
CA MET A 176 4.81 5.76 -3.26
C MET A 176 3.87 4.87 -2.43
N LEU A 177 2.56 4.93 -2.67
CA LEU A 177 1.59 3.99 -2.09
C LEU A 177 1.84 2.56 -2.57
N ASP A 178 2.11 2.36 -3.86
CA ASP A 178 2.46 1.04 -4.36
C ASP A 178 3.85 0.59 -3.83
N ARG A 179 4.84 1.49 -3.73
CA ARG A 179 6.16 1.16 -3.13
C ARG A 179 6.05 0.76 -1.66
N VAL A 180 5.21 1.42 -0.87
CA VAL A 180 5.05 1.04 0.55
C VAL A 180 4.35 -0.31 0.70
N ILE A 181 3.47 -0.68 -0.26
CA ILE A 181 2.87 -2.02 -0.33
C ILE A 181 3.93 -3.07 -0.69
N ASP A 182 4.83 -2.77 -1.63
CA ASP A 182 5.95 -3.66 -1.97
C ASP A 182 6.84 -3.93 -0.74
N MET A 183 6.98 -2.95 0.16
CA MET A 183 7.79 -3.06 1.38
C MET A 183 7.11 -3.82 2.53
N MET A 184 5.85 -4.26 2.38
CA MET A 184 5.17 -5.07 3.39
C MET A 184 5.80 -6.46 3.52
N GLY A 185 5.89 -6.98 4.74
CA GLY A 185 6.26 -8.36 5.02
C GLY A 185 5.05 -9.31 5.08
N PRO A 186 5.28 -10.63 5.24
CA PRO A 186 4.22 -11.59 5.54
C PRO A 186 3.38 -11.16 6.73
N GLY A 187 2.06 -11.36 6.67
CA GLY A 187 1.09 -11.03 7.72
C GLY A 187 0.72 -9.55 7.80
N GLN A 188 1.37 -8.66 7.03
CA GLN A 188 1.11 -7.23 7.08
C GLN A 188 0.37 -6.71 5.85
N GLU A 189 -0.83 -6.17 6.04
CA GLU A 189 -1.61 -5.52 4.96
C GLU A 189 -1.62 -3.98 5.00
N THR A 190 -1.07 -3.35 6.04
CA THR A 190 -1.27 -1.94 6.37
C THR A 190 0.04 -1.17 6.52
N THR A 191 0.00 0.14 6.29
CA THR A 191 1.12 1.08 6.49
C THR A 191 0.89 1.97 7.72
N ALA A 192 1.98 2.45 8.31
CA ALA A 192 1.98 3.55 9.26
C ALA A 192 2.32 4.86 8.51
N LEU A 193 1.41 5.83 8.56
CA LEU A 193 1.58 7.14 7.93
C LEU A 193 2.12 8.14 8.94
N LEU A 194 3.26 8.76 8.65
CA LEU A 194 3.89 9.76 9.52
C LEU A 194 3.90 11.12 8.82
N ILE A 195 3.02 12.02 9.23
CA ILE A 195 2.87 13.33 8.62
C ILE A 195 3.55 14.39 9.48
N ASN A 196 4.51 15.11 8.92
CA ASN A 196 5.20 16.21 9.58
C ASN A 196 4.97 17.52 8.82
N PHE A 197 4.19 18.42 9.42
CA PHE A 197 3.84 19.71 8.81
C PHE A 197 4.87 20.82 9.07
N LYS A 198 6.04 20.52 9.67
CA LYS A 198 7.10 21.53 9.84
C LYS A 198 7.46 22.17 8.50
N GLY A 199 7.43 23.51 8.46
CA GLY A 199 7.76 24.28 7.26
C GLY A 199 6.70 24.25 6.15
N ALA A 200 5.54 23.63 6.38
CA ALA A 200 4.42 23.70 5.45
C ALA A 200 3.91 25.14 5.34
N SER A 201 3.88 25.68 4.12
CA SER A 201 3.33 27.00 3.79
C SER A 201 1.94 26.86 3.17
N SER A 202 1.14 27.94 3.14
CA SER A 202 -0.18 27.91 2.51
C SER A 202 -0.14 27.47 1.04
N GLY A 203 0.93 27.78 0.31
CA GLY A 203 1.17 27.35 -1.08
C GLY A 203 1.55 25.87 -1.24
N SER A 204 1.87 25.16 -0.15
CA SER A 204 2.09 23.70 -0.15
C SER A 204 0.80 22.89 0.05
N THR A 205 -0.34 23.58 0.23
CA THR A 205 -1.64 22.96 0.41
C THR A 205 -2.19 22.46 -0.94
N PRO A 206 -2.64 21.21 -1.06
CA PRO A 206 -3.28 20.72 -2.26
C PRO A 206 -4.53 21.55 -2.61
N SER A 207 -4.78 21.76 -3.91
CA SER A 207 -6.05 22.34 -4.35
C SER A 207 -7.22 21.40 -4.01
N VAL A 208 -8.45 21.91 -3.98
CA VAL A 208 -9.64 21.08 -3.75
C VAL A 208 -9.77 19.95 -4.78
N GLY A 209 -9.37 20.22 -6.03
CA GLY A 209 -9.33 19.19 -7.09
C GLY A 209 -8.33 18.08 -6.78
N GLN A 210 -7.10 18.45 -6.41
CA GLN A 210 -6.07 17.48 -6.01
C GLN A 210 -6.50 16.69 -4.77
N ALA A 211 -7.10 17.36 -3.77
CA ALA A 211 -7.62 16.69 -2.58
C ALA A 211 -8.69 15.65 -2.91
N ARG A 212 -9.62 15.95 -3.84
CA ARG A 212 -10.62 14.98 -4.31
C ARG A 212 -9.98 13.78 -5.02
N GLN A 213 -8.98 14.00 -5.87
CA GLN A 213 -8.28 12.91 -6.54
C GLN A 213 -7.53 12.02 -5.54
N VAL A 214 -6.82 12.61 -4.58
CA VAL A 214 -6.15 11.87 -3.51
C VAL A 214 -7.16 11.06 -2.68
N LEU A 215 -8.30 11.65 -2.30
CA LEU A 215 -9.35 10.94 -1.57
C LEU A 215 -9.91 9.78 -2.38
N ASN A 216 -10.10 9.94 -3.69
CA ASN A 216 -10.53 8.86 -4.57
C ASN A 216 -9.53 7.69 -4.55
N ILE A 217 -8.23 7.97 -4.70
CA ILE A 217 -7.17 6.95 -4.65
C ILE A 217 -7.17 6.21 -3.31
N LEU A 218 -7.24 6.94 -2.20
CA LEU A 218 -7.14 6.35 -0.86
C LEU A 218 -8.41 5.56 -0.48
N GLN A 219 -9.60 6.13 -0.72
CA GLN A 219 -10.86 5.53 -0.28
C GLN A 219 -11.34 4.41 -1.20
N ASN A 220 -11.22 4.60 -2.52
CA ASN A 220 -11.81 3.68 -3.49
C ASN A 220 -10.84 2.57 -3.92
N HIS A 221 -9.56 2.90 -4.08
CA HIS A 221 -8.56 2.03 -4.72
C HIS A 221 -7.49 1.47 -3.76
N ASN A 222 -7.42 1.98 -2.52
CA ASN A 222 -6.55 1.47 -1.47
C ASN A 222 -7.31 1.18 -0.15
N PRO A 223 -8.45 0.46 -0.20
CA PRO A 223 -9.22 0.19 1.01
C PRO A 223 -8.40 -0.58 2.05
N GLU A 224 -8.66 -0.28 3.33
CA GLU A 224 -8.07 -1.01 4.46
C GLU A 224 -6.52 -1.00 4.50
N ARG A 225 -5.87 -0.03 3.86
CA ARG A 225 -4.39 0.09 3.86
C ARG A 225 -3.82 0.96 4.98
N LEU A 226 -4.61 1.87 5.55
CA LEU A 226 -4.17 2.74 6.63
C LEU A 226 -4.28 2.01 7.98
N GLY A 227 -3.15 1.64 8.57
CA GLY A 227 -3.10 0.97 9.88
C GLY A 227 -2.93 1.94 11.05
N ARG A 228 -2.13 3.00 10.85
CA ARG A 228 -1.89 4.03 11.86
C ARG A 228 -1.56 5.36 11.17
N ALA A 229 -2.06 6.47 11.70
CA ALA A 229 -1.65 7.82 11.30
C ALA A 229 -1.04 8.56 12.49
N LEU A 230 0.12 9.15 12.26
CA LEU A 230 0.92 9.87 13.24
C LEU A 230 1.16 11.28 12.68
N ILE A 231 0.60 12.32 13.31
CA ILE A 231 0.67 13.69 12.76
C ILE A 231 1.33 14.68 13.73
N SER A 232 2.43 15.31 13.30
CA SER A 232 3.18 16.29 14.10
C SER A 232 3.22 17.68 13.47
N GLN A 233 3.52 18.66 14.33
CA GLN A 233 3.71 20.08 13.97
C GLN A 233 2.55 20.67 13.18
N LEU A 234 1.33 20.21 13.51
CA LEU A 234 0.10 20.64 12.88
C LEU A 234 -0.05 22.18 12.97
N PRO A 235 -0.10 22.90 11.85
CA PRO A 235 -0.40 24.31 11.84
C PRO A 235 -1.85 24.51 12.27
N TRP A 236 -2.11 25.55 13.06
CA TRP A 236 -3.43 25.83 13.62
C TRP A 236 -4.54 25.96 12.55
N TYR A 237 -4.18 26.31 11.30
CA TYR A 237 -5.10 26.48 10.17
C TYR A 237 -5.39 25.19 9.38
N VAL A 238 -4.73 24.05 9.66
CA VAL A 238 -4.96 22.76 8.96
C VAL A 238 -6.17 21.99 9.52
N SER A 239 -6.95 22.61 10.41
CA SER A 239 -8.11 22.00 11.08
C SER A 239 -9.22 21.51 10.14
N THR A 240 -9.41 22.13 8.96
CA THR A 240 -10.45 21.73 7.99
C THR A 240 -10.13 20.39 7.31
N PHE A 241 -8.86 20.15 6.94
CA PHE A 241 -8.45 18.85 6.37
C PHE A 241 -8.53 17.75 7.43
N PHE A 242 -8.16 18.07 8.68
CA PHE A 242 -8.25 17.14 9.81
C PHE A 242 -9.67 16.66 10.09
N LYS A 243 -10.68 17.53 9.99
CA LYS A 243 -12.09 17.13 10.16
C LYS A 243 -12.57 16.11 9.13
N LEU A 244 -11.90 16.02 7.97
CA LEU A 244 -12.29 15.14 6.87
C LEU A 244 -11.65 13.74 6.97
N ILE A 245 -10.48 13.64 7.61
CA ILE A 245 -9.77 12.37 7.84
C ILE A 245 -9.86 11.89 9.30
N SER A 246 -10.51 12.65 10.18
CA SER A 246 -10.62 12.37 11.62
C SER A 246 -11.18 11.00 11.99
N PRO A 247 -12.08 10.34 11.22
CA PRO A 247 -12.53 8.98 11.56
C PRO A 247 -11.40 7.93 11.54
N PHE A 248 -10.28 8.23 10.90
CA PHE A 248 -9.11 7.34 10.78
C PHE A 248 -7.94 7.76 11.66
N ILE A 249 -8.11 8.82 12.46
CA ILE A 249 -7.10 9.33 13.38
C ILE A 249 -7.39 8.73 14.75
N ASP A 250 -6.54 7.78 15.17
CA ASP A 250 -6.48 7.36 16.56
C ASP A 250 -6.23 8.62 17.42
N PRO A 251 -6.99 8.86 18.52
CA PRO A 251 -6.75 9.95 19.45
C PRO A 251 -5.40 9.81 20.17
N VAL A 252 -4.31 9.93 19.41
CA VAL A 252 -2.96 10.02 19.90
C VAL A 252 -2.54 11.47 19.74
N THR A 253 -2.85 12.21 20.80
CA THR A 253 -2.38 13.56 21.08
C THR A 253 -0.86 13.64 20.96
N LYS A 254 -0.33 14.79 20.51
CA LYS A 254 1.07 15.18 20.26
C LYS A 254 2.17 14.53 21.12
N GLU A 255 1.88 14.08 22.33
CA GLU A 255 2.84 13.65 23.36
C GLU A 255 3.32 12.20 23.22
N LYS A 256 2.68 11.37 22.39
CA LYS A 256 3.06 9.95 22.20
C LYS A 256 3.80 9.66 20.89
N MET A 257 4.13 10.70 20.13
CA MET A 257 4.83 10.57 18.86
C MET A 257 6.34 10.58 19.06
N LYS A 258 6.96 9.40 19.10
CA LYS A 258 8.41 9.27 18.91
C LYS A 258 8.64 8.92 17.43
N PHE A 259 9.21 9.86 16.69
CA PHE A 259 9.69 9.59 15.34
C PHE A 259 10.97 8.78 15.49
N ASN A 260 10.97 7.55 14.98
CA ASN A 260 12.12 6.67 15.15
C ASN A 260 13.35 7.14 14.38
N GLU A 261 13.20 8.03 13.39
CA GLU A 261 14.28 8.38 12.47
C GLU A 261 14.36 9.89 12.18
N ASP A 262 15.58 10.41 12.20
CA ASP A 262 15.90 11.77 11.76
C ASP A 262 16.06 11.83 10.24
N LEU A 263 14.99 12.21 9.55
CA LEU A 263 14.97 12.37 8.08
C LEU A 263 15.65 13.65 7.57
N THR A 264 16.44 14.35 8.40
CA THR A 264 17.28 15.46 7.94
C THR A 264 18.38 14.99 7.00
N ASN A 265 18.84 13.74 7.12
CA ASN A 265 19.91 13.14 6.31
C ASN A 265 19.44 12.50 4.99
N TYR A 266 18.29 12.93 4.46
CA TYR A 266 17.81 12.42 3.18
C TYR A 266 18.77 12.78 2.04
N ASP A 267 19.36 11.77 1.40
CA ASP A 267 20.15 11.91 0.18
C ASP A 267 19.45 11.18 -0.97
N HIS A 268 18.86 11.94 -1.89
CA HIS A 268 18.11 11.39 -3.02
C HIS A 268 18.94 10.43 -3.88
N LYS A 269 20.24 10.73 -4.07
CA LYS A 269 21.13 9.94 -4.95
C LYS A 269 21.36 8.53 -4.42
N SER A 270 21.44 8.38 -3.09
CA SER A 270 21.58 7.08 -2.44
C SER A 270 20.22 6.42 -2.20
N TYR A 271 19.25 7.18 -1.70
CA TYR A 271 17.95 6.67 -1.28
C TYR A 271 17.10 6.15 -2.44
N TRP A 272 16.93 6.94 -3.50
CA TRP A 272 15.94 6.67 -4.54
C TRP A 272 16.26 5.41 -5.35
N PRO A 273 17.51 5.18 -5.79
CA PRO A 273 17.87 3.91 -6.43
C PRO A 273 17.74 2.72 -5.48
N ALA A 274 18.10 2.88 -4.20
CA ALA A 274 18.03 1.80 -3.21
C ALA A 274 16.59 1.33 -2.95
N LEU A 275 15.65 2.28 -2.77
CA LEU A 275 14.23 1.96 -2.61
C LEU A 275 13.69 1.19 -3.81
N ASN A 276 13.89 1.73 -5.01
CA ASN A 276 13.31 1.14 -6.21
C ASN A 276 13.90 -0.24 -6.49
N LYS A 277 15.22 -0.41 -6.31
CA LYS A 277 15.89 -1.72 -6.44
C LYS A 277 15.30 -2.75 -5.47
N GLU A 278 15.04 -2.37 -4.21
CA GLU A 278 14.44 -3.30 -3.24
C GLU A 278 12.99 -3.63 -3.59
N CYS A 279 12.18 -2.64 -4.00
CA CYS A 279 10.80 -2.88 -4.44
C CYS A 279 10.75 -3.79 -5.67
N ASP A 280 11.64 -3.59 -6.65
CA ASP A 280 11.77 -4.46 -7.84
C ASP A 280 12.11 -5.89 -7.41
N ARG A 281 13.14 -6.06 -6.56
CA ARG A 281 13.54 -7.39 -6.05
C ARG A 281 12.36 -8.11 -5.37
N ARG A 282 11.56 -7.39 -4.57
CA ARG A 282 10.39 -7.95 -3.90
C ARG A 282 9.27 -8.32 -4.86
N ARG A 283 8.97 -7.47 -5.85
CA ARG A 283 7.96 -7.75 -6.86
C ARG A 283 8.32 -8.97 -7.70
N GLU A 284 9.59 -9.10 -8.09
CA GLU A 284 10.07 -10.26 -8.85
C GLU A 284 9.93 -11.55 -8.04
N ALA A 285 10.34 -11.54 -6.76
CA ALA A 285 10.19 -12.69 -5.88
C ALA A 285 8.71 -13.05 -5.64
N TYR A 286 7.86 -12.03 -5.44
CA TYR A 286 6.42 -12.18 -5.28
C TYR A 286 5.78 -12.82 -6.52
N LYS A 287 6.12 -12.31 -7.69
CA LYS A 287 5.65 -12.83 -8.98
C LYS A 287 6.13 -14.26 -9.21
N GLN A 288 7.40 -14.55 -8.92
CA GLN A 288 7.93 -15.91 -9.08
C GLN A 288 7.16 -16.91 -8.22
N ARG A 289 6.93 -16.59 -6.93
CA ARG A 289 6.13 -17.46 -6.05
C ARG A 289 4.70 -17.64 -6.52
N TRP A 290 4.07 -16.59 -7.07
CA TRP A 290 2.74 -16.70 -7.67
C TRP A 290 2.73 -17.62 -8.90
N VAL A 291 3.76 -17.55 -9.75
CA VAL A 291 3.94 -18.47 -10.87
C VAL A 291 4.14 -19.90 -10.37
N ASP A 292 4.98 -20.11 -9.36
CA ASP A 292 5.27 -21.43 -8.77
C ASP A 292 4.01 -22.04 -8.12
N ALA A 293 3.12 -21.19 -7.60
CA ALA A 293 1.80 -21.60 -7.09
C ALA A 293 0.74 -21.82 -8.18
N GLY A 294 1.11 -21.73 -9.46
CA GLY A 294 0.22 -22.04 -10.58
C GLY A 294 -0.61 -20.86 -11.09
N LYS A 295 -0.20 -19.61 -10.80
CA LYS A 295 -0.85 -18.38 -11.29
C LYS A 295 -2.31 -18.22 -10.85
N ASN A 296 -2.63 -18.67 -9.64
CA ASN A 296 -4.01 -18.67 -9.15
C ASN A 296 -4.45 -17.30 -8.62
N ILE A 297 -5.70 -16.93 -8.90
CA ILE A 297 -6.40 -15.87 -8.16
C ILE A 297 -6.64 -16.37 -6.73
N GLY A 298 -6.56 -15.47 -5.75
CA GLY A 298 -6.83 -15.79 -4.35
C GLY A 298 -5.64 -16.39 -3.61
N GLU A 299 -4.44 -16.37 -4.18
CA GLU A 299 -3.22 -16.78 -3.47
C GLU A 299 -2.95 -15.89 -2.25
N TYR A 300 -2.27 -16.45 -1.24
CA TYR A 300 -2.03 -15.82 0.06
C TYR A 300 -0.85 -14.85 -0.01
N GLU A 301 -1.04 -13.60 0.39
CA GLU A 301 0.02 -12.59 0.47
C GLU A 301 1.16 -13.04 1.41
N ASP A 302 0.89 -13.84 2.43
CA ASP A 302 1.91 -14.38 3.35
C ASP A 302 2.89 -15.31 2.64
N TYR A 303 2.37 -16.18 1.77
CA TYR A 303 3.20 -17.04 0.92
C TYR A 303 3.93 -16.19 -0.12
N LEU A 304 3.22 -15.30 -0.82
CA LEU A 304 3.80 -14.47 -1.87
C LEU A 304 4.84 -13.46 -1.37
N ARG A 305 4.78 -13.04 -0.10
CA ARG A 305 5.79 -12.20 0.55
C ARG A 305 6.81 -12.96 1.37
N GLY A 306 6.72 -14.29 1.41
CA GLY A 306 7.63 -15.15 2.16
C GLY A 306 9.11 -14.81 1.86
N VAL A 307 9.95 -14.97 2.87
CA VAL A 307 11.41 -14.79 2.73
C VAL A 307 12.03 -16.15 2.44
#